data_AF-A0A7W5GXI2-F1
#
_entry.id   AF-A0A7W5GXI2-F1
#
_cell.length_a   1.000
_cell.length_b   1.000
_cell.length_c   1.000
_cell.angle_alpha   90.00
_cell.angle_beta   90.00
_cell.angle_gamma   90.00
#
_symmetry.space_group_name_H-M   'P 1'
#
loop_
_entity.id
_entity.type
_entity.pdbx_description
1 polymer ?
#
loop_
_entity_poly.entity_id
_entity_poly.type
_entity_poly.pdbx_seq_one_letter_code
_entity_poly.pdbx_strand_id
1 'polypeptide(L)'
;MPSCPELLFEEPRQVAFVANPSVVRAFVPPGWPGVYMLLRMEVPFYVGRSDNCIQTRLARHPLLPIATYVAWRTRESPLQAYRLESAWFHILRLTGALSNQIHPARPAGCPDSCPFCSTGDCKAWTHLLRPSLDISAAPTVAADLTATAAKT
;
A
#
# COMPACT_ATOMS: atom_id res chain seq x y z
N MET A 1 30.79 9.06 7.73
CA MET A 1 30.05 8.14 6.83
C MET A 1 28.61 8.61 6.78
N PRO A 2 28.00 8.80 5.60
CA PRO A 2 26.58 9.13 5.56
C PRO A 2 25.81 7.91 6.09
N SER A 3 25.05 8.12 7.16
CA SER A 3 24.17 7.10 7.74
C SER A 3 23.15 6.67 6.69
N CYS A 4 23.17 5.39 6.35
CA CYS A 4 22.15 4.78 5.49
C CYS A 4 20.79 4.99 6.16
N PRO A 5 19.82 5.68 5.53
CA PRO A 5 18.51 5.88 6.12
C PRO A 5 17.83 4.52 6.31
N GLU A 6 17.45 4.24 7.55
CA GLU A 6 16.74 3.02 7.93
C GLU A 6 15.44 2.93 7.12
N LEU A 7 15.26 1.82 6.39
CA LEU A 7 14.08 1.58 5.59
C LEU A 7 12.97 1.03 6.50
N LEU A 8 12.20 1.93 7.10
CA LEU A 8 11.01 1.60 7.87
C LEU A 8 9.83 1.33 6.92
N PHE A 9 9.27 0.12 6.99
CA PHE A 9 8.06 -0.25 6.27
C PHE A 9 6.99 -0.65 7.28
N GLU A 10 5.85 0.04 7.23
CA GLU A 10 4.62 -0.41 7.90
C GLU A 10 3.86 -1.32 6.94
N GLU A 11 3.62 -2.56 7.34
CA GLU A 11 2.72 -3.45 6.61
C GLU A 11 1.29 -2.90 6.66
N PRO A 12 0.64 -2.63 5.51
CA PRO A 12 -0.77 -2.27 5.54
C PRO A 12 -1.63 -3.53 5.47
N ARG A 13 -2.48 -3.74 6.48
CA ARG A 13 -3.86 -4.17 6.20
C ARG A 13 -4.53 -2.99 5.52
N GLN A 14 -4.47 -2.94 4.19
CA GLN A 14 -4.99 -1.81 3.43
C GLN A 14 -6.47 -2.02 3.14
N VAL A 15 -7.30 -1.11 3.66
CA VAL A 15 -8.71 -1.05 3.29
C VAL A 15 -8.81 -0.41 1.90
N ALA A 16 -9.50 -1.09 0.99
CA ALA A 16 -9.84 -0.56 -0.31
C ALA A 16 -11.27 0.00 -0.30
N PHE A 17 -11.49 1.07 -1.04
CA PHE A 17 -12.77 1.78 -1.12
C PHE A 17 -13.28 1.76 -2.55
N VAL A 18 -14.58 1.92 -2.75
CA VAL A 18 -15.18 1.97 -4.11
C VAL A 18 -14.49 3.05 -4.95
N ALA A 19 -14.11 2.69 -6.17
CA ALA A 19 -13.43 3.58 -7.11
C ALA A 19 -14.38 4.65 -7.68
N ASN A 20 -14.60 5.71 -6.92
CA ASN A 20 -15.46 6.83 -7.30
C ASN A 20 -14.79 8.16 -6.91
N PRO A 21 -14.75 9.19 -7.80
CA PRO A 21 -14.16 10.48 -7.49
C PRO A 21 -14.68 11.14 -6.19
N SER A 22 -15.96 10.99 -5.87
CA SER A 22 -16.57 11.54 -4.66
C SER A 22 -16.14 10.77 -3.41
N VAL A 23 -16.01 9.45 -3.49
CA VAL A 23 -15.45 8.62 -2.40
C VAL A 23 -13.99 9.03 -2.15
N VAL A 24 -13.19 9.17 -3.21
CA VAL A 24 -11.81 9.64 -3.10
C VAL A 24 -11.73 11.00 -2.40
N ARG A 25 -12.55 11.97 -2.81
CA ARG A 25 -12.58 13.29 -2.17
C ARG A 25 -13.05 13.28 -0.73
N ALA A 26 -13.91 12.33 -0.34
CA ALA A 26 -14.40 12.21 1.02
C ALA A 26 -13.38 11.59 1.98
N PHE A 27 -12.62 10.58 1.53
CA PHE A 27 -11.76 9.78 2.42
C PHE A 27 -10.26 10.08 2.29
N VAL A 28 -9.78 10.54 1.13
CA VAL A 28 -8.35 10.85 0.95
C VAL A 28 -8.11 12.28 1.41
N PRO A 29 -7.19 12.55 2.35
CA PRO A 29 -6.92 13.93 2.77
C PRO A 29 -6.25 14.75 1.64
N PRO A 30 -6.65 16.02 1.43
CA PRO A 30 -6.06 16.88 0.41
C PRO A 30 -4.67 17.40 0.84
N GLY A 31 -3.83 17.74 -0.14
CA GLY A 31 -2.54 18.42 0.10
C GLY A 31 -1.38 17.51 0.50
N TRP A 32 -1.58 16.19 0.51
CA TRP A 32 -0.54 15.23 0.88
C TRP A 32 0.08 14.55 -0.35
N PRO A 33 1.41 14.38 -0.38
CA PRO A 33 2.04 13.36 -1.21
C PRO A 33 1.50 11.98 -0.87
N GLY A 34 1.60 11.02 -1.79
CA GLY A 34 1.19 9.66 -1.49
C GLY A 34 1.25 8.70 -2.68
N VAL A 35 0.90 7.45 -2.38
CA VAL A 35 0.82 6.34 -3.33
C VAL A 35 -0.59 5.78 -3.33
N TYR A 36 -1.11 5.44 -4.51
CA TYR A 36 -2.41 4.81 -4.70
C TYR A 36 -2.29 3.55 -5.56
N MET A 37 -3.30 2.69 -5.42
CA MET A 37 -3.48 1.48 -6.18
C MET A 37 -4.90 1.45 -6.72
N LEU A 38 -5.06 1.07 -7.99
CA LEU A 38 -6.35 0.78 -8.58
C LEU A 38 -6.51 -0.73 -8.71
N LEU A 39 -7.68 -1.22 -8.31
CA LEU A 39 -8.01 -2.63 -8.33
C LEU A 39 -9.19 -2.85 -9.29
N ARG A 40 -9.19 -3.98 -9.99
CA ARG A 40 -10.31 -4.46 -10.79
C ARG A 40 -10.62 -5.87 -10.35
N MET A 41 -11.84 -6.10 -9.87
CA MET A 41 -12.24 -7.39 -9.30
C MET A 41 -11.23 -7.86 -8.25
N GLU A 42 -10.85 -6.95 -7.34
CA GLU A 42 -9.89 -7.20 -6.24
C GLU A 42 -8.44 -7.44 -6.67
N VAL A 43 -8.15 -7.48 -7.97
CA VAL A 43 -6.78 -7.59 -8.48
C VAL A 43 -6.19 -6.20 -8.74
N PRO A 44 -5.06 -5.85 -8.10
CA PRO A 44 -4.32 -4.64 -8.45
C PRO A 44 -3.88 -4.63 -9.90
N PHE A 45 -4.24 -3.59 -10.65
CA PHE A 45 -3.83 -3.45 -12.06
C PHE A 45 -3.11 -2.14 -12.33
N TYR A 46 -3.04 -1.22 -11.37
CA TYR A 46 -2.30 0.02 -11.52
C TYR A 46 -1.77 0.49 -10.16
N VAL A 47 -0.53 0.98 -10.14
CA VAL A 47 0.04 1.69 -9.00
C VAL A 47 0.52 3.06 -9.47
N GLY A 48 0.31 4.09 -8.67
CA GLY A 48 0.83 5.40 -8.99
C GLY A 48 1.06 6.28 -7.77
N ARG A 49 1.72 7.41 -8.02
CA ARG A 49 2.08 8.41 -7.02
C ARG A 49 1.54 9.80 -7.34
N SER A 50 1.48 10.64 -6.31
CA SER A 50 1.46 12.10 -6.42
C SER A 50 2.48 12.70 -5.46
N ASP A 51 3.25 13.69 -5.92
CA ASP A 51 4.19 14.43 -5.07
C ASP A 51 3.53 15.52 -4.22
N ASN A 52 2.36 16.00 -4.63
CA ASN A 52 1.77 17.20 -4.05
C ASN A 52 0.40 16.93 -3.43
N CYS A 53 -0.45 16.17 -4.13
CA CYS A 53 -1.80 15.89 -3.67
C CYS A 53 -2.30 14.58 -4.27
N ILE A 54 -2.30 13.51 -3.46
CA ILE A 54 -2.81 12.21 -3.86
C ILE A 54 -4.32 12.26 -4.12
N GLN A 55 -5.09 13.01 -3.32
CA GLN A 55 -6.53 13.15 -3.53
C GLN A 55 -6.84 13.69 -4.93
N THR A 56 -6.22 14.82 -5.33
CA THR A 56 -6.44 15.44 -6.65
C THR A 56 -6.00 14.51 -7.78
N ARG A 57 -4.85 13.85 -7.64
CA ARG A 57 -4.31 12.93 -8.66
C ARG A 57 -5.23 11.72 -8.84
N LEU A 58 -5.63 11.08 -7.75
CA LEU A 58 -6.46 9.88 -7.75
C LEU A 58 -7.89 10.19 -8.24
N ALA A 59 -8.50 11.28 -7.77
CA ALA A 59 -9.86 11.66 -8.15
C ALA A 59 -10.00 12.05 -9.63
N ARG A 60 -8.88 12.42 -10.28
CA ARG A 60 -8.80 12.75 -11.71
C ARG A 60 -8.14 11.65 -12.54
N HIS A 61 -7.90 10.48 -11.95
CA HIS A 61 -7.13 9.44 -12.63
C HIS A 61 -7.92 8.87 -13.82
N PRO A 62 -7.34 8.78 -15.03
CA PRO A 62 -8.07 8.37 -16.23
C PRO A 62 -8.56 6.91 -16.17
N LEU A 63 -7.90 6.06 -15.39
CA LEU A 63 -8.31 4.67 -15.19
C LEU A 63 -9.26 4.47 -14.00
N LEU A 64 -9.63 5.54 -13.29
CA LEU A 64 -10.58 5.41 -12.17
C LEU A 64 -11.94 4.84 -12.60
N PRO A 65 -12.53 5.21 -13.77
CA PRO A 65 -13.83 4.67 -14.20
C PRO A 65 -13.84 3.17 -14.49
N ILE A 66 -12.68 2.54 -14.71
CA ILE A 66 -12.55 1.10 -15.01
C ILE A 66 -11.99 0.29 -13.82
N ALA A 67 -11.80 0.95 -12.68
CA ALA A 67 -11.43 0.33 -11.42
C ALA A 67 -12.69 -0.01 -10.62
N THR A 68 -12.66 -1.09 -9.85
CA THR A 68 -13.72 -1.42 -8.88
C THR A 68 -13.41 -0.81 -7.51
N TYR A 69 -12.13 -0.84 -7.12
CA TYR A 69 -11.68 -0.31 -5.84
C TYR A 69 -10.39 0.51 -5.97
N VAL A 70 -10.15 1.34 -4.96
CA VAL A 70 -8.91 2.11 -4.78
C VAL A 70 -8.40 1.95 -3.35
N ALA A 71 -7.08 1.84 -3.23
CA ALA A 71 -6.37 1.93 -1.97
C ALA A 71 -5.33 3.05 -2.06
N TRP A 72 -5.00 3.68 -0.94
CA TRP A 72 -3.97 4.72 -0.89
C TRP A 72 -3.20 4.70 0.43
N ARG A 73 -2.07 5.40 0.43
CA ARG A 73 -1.27 5.79 1.61
C ARG A 73 -0.75 7.20 1.38
N THR A 74 -1.00 8.11 2.32
CA THR A 74 -0.34 9.42 2.37
C THR A 74 1.10 9.25 2.85
N ARG A 75 1.96 10.21 2.48
CA ARG A 75 3.36 10.29 2.91
C ARG A 75 3.74 11.73 3.16
N GLU A 76 4.72 11.93 4.04
CA GLU A 76 5.17 13.26 4.45
C GLU A 76 6.06 13.92 3.38
N SER A 77 6.62 13.13 2.46
CA SER A 77 7.48 13.65 1.40
C SER A 77 7.32 12.91 0.06
N PRO A 78 7.60 13.60 -1.06
CA PRO A 78 7.79 13.00 -2.38
C PRO A 78 8.72 11.78 -2.39
N LEU A 79 9.82 11.84 -1.63
CA LEU A 79 10.81 10.76 -1.54
C LEU A 79 10.22 9.51 -0.87
N GLN A 80 9.50 9.68 0.24
CA GLN A 80 8.80 8.55 0.88
C GLN A 80 7.73 7.95 -0.05
N ALA A 81 6.99 8.79 -0.77
CA ALA A 81 6.00 8.34 -1.74
C ALA A 81 6.65 7.56 -2.90
N TYR A 82 7.78 8.04 -3.43
CA TYR A 82 8.56 7.33 -4.45
C TYR A 82 9.03 5.96 -3.97
N ARG A 83 9.61 5.88 -2.77
CA ARG A 83 10.08 4.61 -2.20
C ARG A 83 8.93 3.60 -2.06
N LEU A 84 7.76 4.04 -1.58
CA LEU A 84 6.59 3.17 -1.46
C LEU A 84 6.01 2.77 -2.82
N GLU A 85 5.94 3.69 -3.79
CA GLU A 85 5.47 3.39 -5.15
C GLU A 85 6.37 2.36 -5.81
N SER A 86 7.69 2.51 -5.69
CA SER A 86 8.67 1.55 -6.18
C SER A 86 8.51 0.19 -5.51
N ALA A 87 8.34 0.13 -4.19
CA ALA A 87 8.06 -1.11 -3.47
C ALA A 87 6.85 -1.84 -4.07
N TRP A 88 5.71 -1.17 -4.19
CA TRP A 88 4.48 -1.76 -4.74
C TRP A 88 4.61 -2.11 -6.21
N PHE A 89 5.27 -1.28 -7.02
CA PHE A 89 5.54 -1.58 -8.43
C PHE A 89 6.31 -2.89 -8.57
N HIS A 90 7.37 -3.08 -7.79
CA HIS A 90 8.19 -4.28 -7.84
C HIS A 90 7.43 -5.53 -7.37
N ILE A 91 6.62 -5.44 -6.32
CA ILE A 91 5.75 -6.54 -5.87
C ILE A 91 4.74 -6.90 -6.96
N LEU A 92 3.97 -5.91 -7.42
CA LEU A 92 2.83 -6.12 -8.30
C LEU A 92 3.26 -6.52 -9.71
N ARG A 93 4.44 -6.08 -10.17
CA ARG A 93 4.98 -6.50 -11.46
C ARG A 93 5.16 -8.02 -11.55
N LEU A 94 5.45 -8.70 -10.44
CA LEU A 94 5.57 -10.16 -10.40
C LEU A 94 4.24 -10.88 -10.65
N THR A 95 3.11 -10.22 -10.44
CA THR A 95 1.77 -10.80 -10.66
C THR A 95 1.36 -10.82 -12.13
N GLY A 96 2.04 -10.06 -13.00
CA GLY A 96 1.68 -9.90 -14.41
C GLY A 96 0.43 -9.06 -14.69
N ALA A 97 -0.32 -8.64 -13.66
CA ALA A 97 -1.57 -7.89 -13.81
C ALA A 97 -1.38 -6.36 -13.95
N LEU A 98 -0.16 -5.86 -13.72
CA LEU A 98 0.11 -4.42 -13.69
C LEU A 98 0.07 -3.81 -15.10
N SER A 99 -0.71 -2.76 -15.30
CA SER A 99 -0.85 -2.07 -16.58
C SER A 99 0.23 -1.01 -16.81
N ASN A 100 0.68 -0.32 -15.76
CA ASN A 100 1.82 0.59 -15.86
C ASN A 100 3.12 -0.20 -15.74
N GLN A 101 3.76 -0.43 -16.89
CA GLN A 101 5.02 -1.20 -17.00
C GLN A 101 6.29 -0.34 -16.92
N ILE A 102 6.13 0.98 -16.84
CA ILE A 102 7.24 1.93 -16.70
C ILE A 102 7.52 2.09 -15.20
N HIS A 103 8.78 1.86 -14.80
CA HIS A 103 9.22 2.03 -13.41
C HIS A 103 8.96 3.47 -12.94
N PRO A 104 8.55 3.67 -11.67
CA PRO A 104 8.39 4.98 -11.06
C PRO A 104 9.54 5.96 -11.34
N ALA A 105 9.19 7.16 -11.79
CA ALA A 105 10.16 8.22 -11.96
C ALA A 105 10.58 8.77 -10.59
N ARG A 106 11.87 8.98 -10.41
CA ARG A 106 12.42 9.61 -9.21
C ARG A 106 11.96 11.07 -9.10
N PRO A 107 11.64 11.57 -7.90
CA PRO A 107 11.36 12.99 -7.69
C PRO A 107 12.59 13.86 -8.03
N ALA A 108 12.35 15.11 -8.46
CA ALA A 108 13.43 16.04 -8.78
C ALA A 108 14.35 16.28 -7.57
N GLY A 109 15.66 16.39 -7.80
CA GLY A 109 16.64 16.70 -6.76
C GLY A 109 17.02 15.53 -5.83
N CYS A 110 16.42 14.34 -5.97
CA CYS A 110 16.83 13.17 -5.20
C CYS A 110 18.04 12.47 -5.87
N PRO A 111 19.17 12.26 -5.18
CA PRO A 111 20.35 11.62 -5.77
C PRO A 111 20.29 10.09 -5.80
N ASP A 112 19.52 9.48 -4.90
CA ASP A 112 19.50 8.03 -4.69
C ASP A 112 18.81 7.28 -5.84
N SER A 113 19.30 6.09 -6.17
CA SER A 113 18.64 5.14 -7.07
C SER A 113 17.42 4.49 -6.38
N CYS A 114 16.56 3.84 -7.17
CA CYS A 114 15.52 2.99 -6.62
C CYS A 114 16.15 1.86 -5.79
N PRO A 115 15.77 1.68 -4.51
CA PRO A 115 16.37 0.65 -3.64
C PRO A 115 15.90 -0.78 -3.98
N PHE A 116 15.02 -0.94 -4.97
CA PHE A 116 14.46 -2.25 -5.38
C PHE A 116 14.93 -2.71 -6.77
N CYS A 117 15.57 -1.84 -7.55
CA CYS A 117 16.05 -2.16 -8.90
C CYS A 117 17.35 -2.98 -8.89
N SER A 118 18.22 -2.75 -7.92
CA SER A 118 19.42 -3.55 -7.68
C SER A 118 19.04 -4.84 -6.97
N THR A 119 19.25 -5.99 -7.62
CA THR A 119 19.15 -7.32 -6.97
C THR A 119 20.11 -7.48 -5.78
N GLY A 120 21.13 -6.61 -5.66
CA GLY A 120 22.06 -6.57 -4.55
C GLY A 120 21.50 -5.99 -3.23
N ASP A 121 20.35 -5.31 -3.25
CA ASP A 121 19.73 -4.77 -2.02
C ASP A 121 18.78 -5.80 -1.38
N CYS A 122 19.34 -6.96 -1.02
CA CYS A 122 18.61 -8.02 -0.32
C CYS A 122 17.87 -7.50 0.91
N LYS A 123 18.36 -6.43 1.56
CA LYS A 123 17.71 -5.82 2.72
C LYS A 123 16.35 -5.21 2.38
N ALA A 124 16.23 -4.43 1.30
CA ALA A 124 14.97 -3.79 0.93
C ALA A 124 13.89 -4.83 0.61
N TRP A 125 14.27 -5.88 -0.12
CA TRP A 125 13.40 -7.04 -0.37
C TRP A 125 13.08 -7.84 0.91
N THR A 126 14.05 -8.03 1.81
CA THR A 126 13.84 -8.73 3.10
C THR A 126 12.85 -7.97 3.99
N HIS A 127 12.93 -6.65 4.04
CA HIS A 127 11.98 -5.83 4.80
C HIS A 127 10.57 -5.86 4.19
N LEU A 128 10.48 -5.96 2.87
CA LEU A 128 9.23 -5.93 2.12
C LEU A 128 8.52 -7.30 2.05
N LEU A 129 9.27 -8.40 2.04
CA LEU A 129 8.76 -9.78 2.01
C LEU A 129 8.65 -10.42 3.40
N ARG A 130 8.97 -9.69 4.47
CA ARG A 130 8.85 -10.21 5.83
C ARG A 130 7.38 -10.58 6.06
N PRO A 131 7.04 -11.84 6.39
CA PRO A 131 5.67 -12.19 6.72
C PRO A 131 5.27 -11.49 8.02
N SER A 132 4.10 -10.85 8.04
CA SER A 132 3.40 -10.42 9.25
C SER A 132 2.97 -11.64 10.08
N LEU A 133 3.92 -12.38 10.64
CA LEU A 133 3.64 -13.41 11.63
C LEU A 133 3.60 -12.76 13.01
N ASP A 134 2.49 -12.08 13.29
CA ASP A 134 1.92 -12.00 14.63
C ASP A 134 0.40 -12.11 14.50
N ILE A 135 -0.05 -13.34 14.21
CA ILE A 135 -1.37 -13.80 14.62
C ILE A 135 -1.17 -14.56 15.93
N SER A 136 -1.31 -13.87 17.05
CA SER A 136 -1.51 -14.44 18.38
C SER A 136 -2.47 -13.50 19.11
N ALA A 137 -3.65 -13.89 19.58
CA ALA A 137 -4.26 -15.19 19.77
C ALA A 137 -5.74 -15.16 19.35
N ALA A 138 -6.29 -16.35 19.07
CA ALA A 138 -7.71 -16.56 18.83
C ALA A 138 -8.58 -16.00 19.98
N PRO A 139 -9.80 -15.50 19.71
CA PRO A 139 -10.75 -15.23 20.78
C PRO A 139 -11.14 -16.55 21.43
N THR A 140 -10.73 -16.77 22.69
CA THR A 140 -11.30 -17.82 23.52
C THR A 140 -12.74 -17.41 23.85
N VAL A 141 -13.69 -17.83 23.02
CA VAL A 141 -15.10 -17.88 23.42
C VAL A 141 -15.22 -19.05 24.39
N ALA A 142 -15.11 -18.77 25.68
CA ALA A 142 -15.54 -19.73 26.70
C ALA A 142 -17.07 -19.82 26.61
N ALA A 143 -17.55 -20.96 26.12
CA ALA A 143 -18.96 -21.30 26.17
C ALA A 143 -19.38 -21.45 27.64
N ASP A 144 -20.41 -20.70 28.03
CA ASP A 144 -21.08 -20.82 29.30
C ASP A 144 -21.84 -22.16 29.34
N LEU A 145 -21.38 -23.08 30.19
CA LEU A 145 -22.06 -24.35 30.48
C LEU A 145 -22.38 -24.40 31.96
N THR A 146 -23.34 -23.57 32.39
CA THR A 146 -24.05 -23.80 33.66
C THR A 146 -25.52 -24.06 33.40
N ALA A 147 -25.81 -25.27 32.91
CA ALA A 147 -27.15 -25.83 32.87
C ALA A 147 -27.20 -27.16 33.64
N THR A 148 -27.77 -27.07 34.85
CA THR A 148 -28.67 -28.05 35.49
C THR A 148 -28.19 -29.48 35.76
N ALA A 149 -28.04 -29.82 37.04
CA ALA A 149 -28.42 -31.15 37.55
C ALA A 149 -29.00 -31.01 38.96
N ALA A 150 -30.29 -31.30 39.07
CA ALA A 150 -31.04 -31.52 40.31
C ALA A 150 -31.48 -32.99 40.37
N LYS A 151 -31.74 -33.47 41.60
CA LYS A 151 -32.19 -34.82 42.02
C LYS A 151 -31.02 -35.81 42.22
N THR A 152 -30.89 -36.54 43.34
CA THR A 152 -31.85 -36.97 44.38
C THR A 152 -31.12 -37.12 45.71
#